data_AF-X1EKQ7-F1
#
_entry.id   AF-X1EKQ7-F1
#
_cell.length_a   1.000
_cell.length_b   1.000
_cell.length_c   1.000
_cell.angle_alpha   90.00
_cell.angle_beta   90.00
_cell.angle_gamma   90.00
#
_symmetry.space_group_name_H-M   'P 1'
#
loop_
_entity.id
_entity.type
_entity.pdbx_description
1 polymer ?
#
loop_
_entity_poly.entity_id
_entity_poly.type
_entity_poly.pdbx_seq_one_letter_code
_entity_poly.pdbx_strand_id
1 'polypeptide(L)'
;KYIMRLDADDYMDKHALEIMVSELENNPESAIVFPDYYLIDENDSITGHFRRHGFENDVSLPDQPAHGACTMIRRNVLLGIGGYNDKFDRQDGYDLWLNIIDKYPVKNINLPLFYYRQHDRNLTGNEEQLHKTRAEIKASHVRSRNIRPLSTLAIIPVRGNTIDPRSFPLSKLGNKCLIDWTLEAALESETITDVLVSTPDPSVQEYIHK
;
A
#
# COMPACT_ATOMS: atom_id res chain seq x y z
N LYS A 1 1.87 13.77 -25.34
CA LYS A 1 2.96 14.12 -24.38
C LYS A 1 2.72 13.46 -23.03
N TYR A 2 1.48 13.49 -22.52
CA TYR A 2 1.07 12.93 -21.24
C TYR A 2 0.00 11.85 -21.42
N ILE A 3 -0.15 10.98 -20.42
CA ILE A 3 -1.20 9.97 -20.30
C ILE A 3 -1.81 10.10 -18.90
N MET A 4 -3.12 9.94 -18.80
CA MET A 4 -3.85 9.85 -17.53
C MET A 4 -4.93 8.77 -17.68
N ARG A 5 -5.13 7.98 -16.63
CA ARG A 5 -6.29 7.09 -16.49
C ARG A 5 -7.35 7.77 -15.65
N LEU A 6 -8.61 7.61 -16.05
CA LEU A 6 -9.77 7.97 -15.24
C LEU A 6 -10.75 6.79 -15.29
N ASP A 7 -11.29 6.41 -14.14
CA ASP A 7 -12.27 5.31 -14.08
C ASP A 7 -13.64 5.80 -14.55
N ALA A 8 -14.48 4.90 -15.04
CA ALA A 8 -15.69 5.25 -15.78
C ALA A 8 -16.78 5.88 -14.92
N ASP A 9 -16.72 5.67 -13.61
CA ASP A 9 -17.66 6.14 -12.58
C ASP A 9 -17.14 7.35 -11.78
N ASP A 10 -15.93 7.81 -12.11
CA ASP A 10 -15.29 8.99 -11.52
C ASP A 10 -15.39 10.22 -12.44
N TYR A 11 -15.10 11.40 -11.89
CA TYR A 11 -14.95 12.61 -12.68
C TYR A 11 -13.87 13.56 -12.14
N MET A 12 -13.45 14.51 -12.98
CA MET A 12 -12.42 15.49 -12.68
C MET A 12 -13.01 16.87 -12.48
N ASP A 13 -12.31 17.71 -11.72
CA ASP A 13 -12.52 19.15 -11.77
C ASP A 13 -12.25 19.66 -13.20
N LYS A 14 -13.03 20.66 -13.64
CA LYS A 14 -12.92 21.23 -14.99
C LYS A 14 -11.54 21.82 -15.31
N HIS A 15 -10.74 22.16 -14.30
CA HIS A 15 -9.39 22.70 -14.43
C HIS A 15 -8.28 21.63 -14.24
N ALA A 16 -8.65 20.38 -13.96
CA ALA A 16 -7.68 19.33 -13.62
C ALA A 16 -6.58 19.16 -14.67
N LEU A 17 -6.95 19.02 -15.94
CA LEU A 17 -5.99 18.82 -17.03
C LEU A 17 -5.08 20.04 -17.22
N GLU A 18 -5.61 21.25 -17.14
CA GLU A 18 -4.85 22.49 -17.29
C GLU A 18 -3.79 22.59 -16.19
N ILE A 19 -4.20 22.41 -14.94
CA ILE A 19 -3.33 22.50 -13.76
C ILE A 19 -2.26 21.40 -13.80
N MET A 20 -2.64 20.15 -14.08
CA MET A 20 -1.71 19.02 -14.09
C MET A 20 -0.71 19.09 -15.26
N VAL A 21 -1.15 19.52 -16.45
CA VAL A 21 -0.24 19.76 -17.58
C VAL A 21 0.72 20.88 -17.23
N SER A 22 0.23 22.01 -16.70
CA SER A 22 1.06 23.13 -16.28
C SER A 22 2.14 22.69 -15.29
N GLU A 23 1.77 21.86 -14.30
CA GLU A 23 2.74 21.35 -13.32
C GLU A 23 3.84 20.51 -14.00
N LEU A 24 3.49 19.63 -14.94
CA LEU A 24 4.51 18.88 -15.68
C LEU A 24 5.32 19.76 -16.65
N GLU A 25 4.74 20.78 -17.29
CA GLU A 25 5.51 21.70 -18.14
C GLU A 25 6.55 22.49 -17.31
N ASN A 26 6.16 22.95 -16.12
CA ASN A 26 7.03 23.72 -15.24
C ASN A 26 8.08 22.88 -14.50
N ASN A 27 7.89 21.55 -14.43
CA ASN A 27 8.79 20.63 -13.75
C ASN A 27 9.23 19.51 -14.73
N PRO A 28 10.18 19.78 -15.66
CA PRO A 28 10.57 18.84 -16.71
C PRO A 28 11.08 17.49 -16.18
N GLU A 29 11.72 17.49 -15.01
CA GLU A 29 12.26 16.29 -14.36
C GLU A 29 11.18 15.39 -13.73
N SER A 30 10.00 15.95 -13.41
CA SER A 30 8.92 15.17 -12.81
C SER A 30 8.33 14.19 -13.82
N ALA A 31 8.28 12.92 -13.47
CA ALA A 31 7.68 11.87 -14.29
C ALA A 31 6.16 11.80 -14.16
N ILE A 32 5.67 12.01 -12.92
CA ILE A 32 4.28 11.90 -12.55
C ILE A 32 3.85 13.15 -11.81
N VAL A 33 2.61 13.57 -12.05
CA VAL A 33 1.86 14.43 -11.16
C VAL A 33 0.50 13.83 -10.80
N PHE A 34 0.04 14.02 -9.57
CA PHE A 34 -1.27 13.55 -9.10
C PHE A 34 -1.89 14.55 -8.11
N PRO A 35 -3.22 14.74 -8.14
CA PRO A 35 -3.90 15.67 -7.26
C PRO A 35 -4.35 15.02 -5.94
N ASP A 36 -4.83 15.85 -5.03
CA ASP A 36 -5.73 15.43 -3.96
C ASP A 36 -7.11 15.09 -4.54
N TYR A 37 -8.01 14.53 -3.73
CA TYR A 37 -9.34 14.14 -4.22
C TYR A 37 -10.44 14.12 -3.17
N TYR A 38 -11.68 14.23 -3.65
CA TYR A 38 -12.88 13.99 -2.85
C TYR A 38 -13.35 12.55 -3.00
N LEU A 39 -13.86 12.00 -1.90
CA LEU A 39 -14.68 10.78 -1.92
C LEU A 39 -16.12 11.20 -2.16
N ILE A 40 -16.80 10.52 -3.09
CA ILE A 40 -18.22 10.74 -3.36
C ILE A 40 -19.01 9.44 -3.24
N ASP A 41 -20.27 9.57 -2.86
CA ASP A 41 -21.23 8.46 -2.87
C ASP A 41 -21.93 8.29 -4.23
N GLU A 42 -22.92 7.40 -4.30
CA GLU A 42 -23.73 7.16 -5.50
C GLU A 42 -24.59 8.36 -5.95
N ASN A 43 -24.76 9.37 -5.09
CA ASN A 43 -25.53 10.59 -5.36
C ASN A 43 -24.61 11.81 -5.58
N ASP A 44 -23.33 11.59 -5.86
CA ASP A 44 -22.30 12.62 -6.05
C ASP A 44 -22.08 13.52 -4.82
N SER A 45 -22.52 13.08 -3.65
CA SER A 45 -22.31 13.82 -2.40
C SER A 45 -20.93 13.54 -1.85
N ILE A 46 -20.20 14.59 -1.46
CA ILE A 46 -18.86 14.48 -0.89
C ILE A 46 -18.95 13.85 0.50
N THR A 47 -18.34 12.68 0.67
CA THR A 47 -18.28 11.92 1.94
C THR A 47 -16.93 12.07 2.63
N GLY A 48 -15.89 12.53 1.91
CA GLY A 48 -14.56 12.69 2.46
C GLY A 48 -13.62 13.49 1.56
N HIS A 49 -12.48 13.89 2.12
CA HIS A 49 -11.43 14.59 1.41
C HIS A 49 -10.09 13.94 1.74
N PHE A 50 -9.43 13.41 0.72
CA PHE A 50 -8.11 12.84 0.84
C PHE A 50 -7.06 13.86 0.42
N ARG A 51 -6.22 14.29 1.37
CA ARG A 51 -5.10 15.20 1.13
C ARG A 51 -3.78 14.49 1.30
N ARG A 52 -2.83 14.79 0.42
CA ARG A 52 -1.45 14.30 0.54
C ARG A 52 -0.53 15.32 1.16
N HIS A 53 0.44 14.84 1.92
CA HIS A 53 1.57 15.66 2.35
C HIS A 53 2.49 15.93 1.15
N GLY A 54 3.09 17.12 1.11
CA GLY A 54 3.98 17.53 0.01
C GLY A 54 5.21 16.63 -0.08
N PHE A 55 5.42 16.02 -1.25
CA PHE A 55 6.53 15.10 -1.51
C PHE A 55 7.91 15.77 -1.47
N GLU A 56 7.98 17.10 -1.48
CA GLU A 56 9.24 17.85 -1.48
C GLU A 56 9.86 18.02 -0.09
N ASN A 57 9.06 18.01 1.00
CA ASN A 57 9.55 18.36 2.35
C ASN A 57 9.21 17.34 3.46
N ASP A 58 8.13 16.56 3.31
CA ASP A 58 7.55 15.82 4.45
C ASP A 58 7.52 14.28 4.28
N VAL A 59 7.96 13.75 3.14
CA VAL A 59 7.87 12.30 2.84
C VAL A 59 9.26 11.65 2.91
N SER A 60 9.60 11.09 4.07
CA SER A 60 10.83 10.31 4.26
C SER A 60 10.75 8.89 3.66
N LEU A 61 9.53 8.40 3.43
CA LEU A 61 9.25 7.10 2.84
C LEU A 61 8.16 7.25 1.77
N PRO A 62 8.46 6.97 0.49
CA PRO A 62 7.48 7.00 -0.60
C PRO A 62 6.51 5.80 -0.59
N ASP A 63 6.10 5.34 0.60
CA ASP A 63 5.35 4.09 0.81
C ASP A 63 3.86 4.20 0.48
N GLN A 64 3.34 5.43 0.41
CA GLN A 64 1.98 5.70 0.03
C GLN A 64 1.89 6.03 -1.47
N PRO A 65 1.32 5.14 -2.31
CA PRO A 65 1.17 5.36 -3.75
C PRO A 65 0.08 6.39 -4.08
N ALA A 66 0.30 7.21 -5.11
CA ALA A 66 -0.77 8.03 -5.69
C ALA A 66 -2.00 7.17 -6.03
N HIS A 67 -3.17 7.80 -6.09
CA HIS A 67 -4.36 7.09 -6.57
C HIS A 67 -4.14 6.64 -8.03
N GLY A 68 -4.57 5.43 -8.39
CA GLY A 68 -4.36 4.91 -9.74
C GLY A 68 -5.06 5.74 -10.81
N ALA A 69 -6.27 6.20 -10.50
CA ALA A 69 -7.03 7.15 -11.32
C ALA A 69 -6.58 8.61 -11.07
N CYS A 70 -6.78 9.45 -12.09
CA CYS A 70 -6.41 10.86 -12.14
C CYS A 70 -4.92 11.15 -11.83
N THR A 71 -4.05 10.17 -12.05
CA THR A 71 -2.59 10.35 -12.06
C THR A 71 -2.12 10.59 -13.49
N MET A 72 -1.39 11.68 -13.72
CA MET A 72 -0.84 12.03 -15.03
C MET A 72 0.65 11.69 -15.11
N ILE A 73 1.03 10.93 -16.13
CA ILE A 73 2.40 10.49 -16.37
C ILE A 73 2.90 10.96 -17.74
N ARG A 74 4.19 11.28 -17.85
CA ARG A 74 4.81 11.50 -19.17
C ARG A 74 4.79 10.22 -20.00
N ARG A 75 4.32 10.32 -21.25
CA ARG A 75 4.20 9.15 -22.14
C ARG A 75 5.53 8.44 -22.37
N ASN A 76 6.63 9.18 -22.51
CA ASN A 76 7.96 8.59 -22.70
C ASN A 76 8.44 7.83 -21.47
N VAL A 77 8.16 8.32 -20.25
CA VAL A 77 8.47 7.60 -19.01
C VAL A 77 7.65 6.31 -18.92
N LEU A 78 6.34 6.39 -19.16
CA LEU A 78 5.47 5.20 -19.15
C LEU A 78 5.96 4.11 -20.12
N LEU A 79 6.35 4.50 -21.34
CA LEU A 79 6.91 3.56 -22.31
C LEU A 79 8.29 3.04 -21.89
N GLY A 80 9.13 3.91 -21.31
CA GLY A 80 10.49 3.56 -20.89
C GLY A 80 10.54 2.53 -19.76
N ILE A 81 9.52 2.49 -18.89
CA ILE A 81 9.38 1.47 -17.85
C ILE A 81 8.61 0.22 -18.29
N GLY A 82 8.15 0.17 -19.56
CA GLY A 82 7.44 -0.99 -20.12
C GLY A 82 5.91 -0.95 -20.00
N GLY A 83 5.32 0.14 -19.50
CA GLY A 83 3.88 0.28 -19.34
C GLY A 83 3.30 -0.40 -18.10
N TYR A 84 2.02 -0.75 -18.17
CA TYR A 84 1.34 -1.50 -17.10
C TYR A 84 1.63 -2.99 -17.23
N ASN A 85 1.78 -3.66 -16.08
CA ASN A 85 1.99 -5.09 -16.00
C ASN A 85 0.64 -5.83 -16.04
N ASP A 86 0.40 -6.59 -17.10
CA ASP A 86 -0.83 -7.34 -17.35
C ASP A 86 -0.99 -8.61 -16.50
N LYS A 87 0.04 -8.98 -15.72
CA LYS A 87 -0.03 -10.12 -14.80
C LYS A 87 -0.91 -9.86 -13.58
N PHE A 88 -1.18 -8.60 -13.26
CA PHE A 88 -1.98 -8.22 -12.11
C PHE A 88 -3.31 -7.64 -12.59
N ASP A 89 -4.42 -8.26 -12.19
CA ASP A 89 -5.78 -7.83 -12.51
C ASP A 89 -6.30 -6.71 -11.59
N ARG A 90 -5.53 -6.38 -10.54
CA ARG A 90 -5.79 -5.34 -9.55
C ARG A 90 -4.47 -4.72 -9.08
N GLN A 91 -4.54 -3.53 -8.48
CA GLN A 91 -3.36 -2.81 -7.95
C GLN A 91 -2.30 -2.48 -9.03
N ASP A 92 -2.71 -2.37 -10.29
CA ASP A 92 -1.89 -1.96 -11.43
C ASP A 92 -1.23 -0.58 -11.21
N GLY A 93 -1.97 0.37 -10.60
CA GLY A 93 -1.43 1.66 -10.18
C GLY A 93 -0.32 1.54 -9.12
N TYR A 94 -0.36 0.53 -8.25
CA TYR A 94 0.67 0.31 -7.24
C TYR A 94 1.97 -0.24 -7.85
N ASP A 95 1.88 -1.19 -8.78
CA ASP A 95 3.04 -1.70 -9.51
C ASP A 95 3.70 -0.60 -10.34
N LEU A 96 2.90 0.21 -11.05
CA LEU A 96 3.37 1.36 -11.79
C LEU A 96 4.12 2.35 -10.90
N TRP A 97 3.54 2.68 -9.74
CA TRP A 97 4.14 3.59 -8.77
C TRP A 97 5.53 3.10 -8.31
N LEU A 98 5.64 1.83 -7.95
CA LEU A 98 6.91 1.24 -7.54
C LEU A 98 7.95 1.21 -8.66
N ASN A 99 7.54 1.17 -9.93
CA ASN A 99 8.47 1.23 -11.06
C ASN A 99 9.06 2.62 -11.31
N ILE A 100 8.44 3.66 -10.73
CA ILE A 100 8.74 5.07 -11.02
C ILE A 100 9.41 5.76 -9.84
N ILE A 101 8.91 5.56 -8.62
CA ILE A 101 9.25 6.43 -7.50
C ILE A 101 10.71 6.40 -7.05
N ASP A 102 11.43 5.32 -7.36
CA ASP A 102 12.86 5.20 -7.08
C ASP A 102 13.75 5.77 -8.20
N LYS A 103 13.19 6.05 -9.38
CA LYS A 103 13.93 6.45 -10.58
C LYS A 103 13.65 7.89 -11.00
N TYR A 104 12.47 8.41 -10.67
CA TYR A 104 12.02 9.71 -11.14
C TYR A 104 11.37 10.52 -10.04
N PRO A 105 11.56 11.85 -10.04
CA PRO A 105 10.77 12.75 -9.22
C PRO A 105 9.27 12.61 -9.51
N VAL A 106 8.47 12.69 -8.45
CA VAL A 106 7.00 12.70 -8.51
C VAL A 106 6.49 13.91 -7.75
N LYS A 107 5.36 14.47 -8.19
CA LYS A 107 4.80 15.67 -7.58
C LYS A 107 3.33 15.50 -7.22
N ASN A 108 2.97 15.97 -6.03
CA ASN A 108 1.58 16.09 -5.64
C ASN A 108 1.10 17.53 -5.89
N ILE A 109 -0.15 17.66 -6.32
CA ILE A 109 -0.87 18.93 -6.35
C ILE A 109 -1.87 18.92 -5.21
N ASN A 110 -1.67 19.79 -4.22
CA ASN A 110 -2.52 19.91 -3.04
C ASN A 110 -3.88 20.58 -3.31
N LEU A 111 -4.53 20.20 -4.41
CA LEU A 111 -5.85 20.64 -4.83
C LEU A 111 -6.70 19.40 -5.14
N PRO A 112 -7.96 19.35 -4.68
CA PRO A 112 -8.86 18.24 -4.98
C PRO A 112 -9.40 18.35 -6.41
N LEU A 113 -8.65 17.82 -7.37
CA LEU A 113 -8.97 17.91 -8.81
C LEU A 113 -9.69 16.66 -9.35
N PHE A 114 -10.01 15.73 -8.46
CA PHE A 114 -10.54 14.41 -8.76
C PHE A 114 -11.64 14.04 -7.75
N TYR A 115 -12.70 13.37 -8.23
CA TYR A 115 -13.82 12.89 -7.44
C TYR A 115 -13.92 11.38 -7.61
N TYR A 116 -13.58 10.65 -6.55
CA TYR A 116 -13.51 9.20 -6.53
C TYR A 116 -14.77 8.60 -5.92
N ARG A 117 -15.49 7.77 -6.68
CA ARG A 117 -16.73 7.14 -6.22
C ARG A 117 -16.47 5.92 -5.35
N GLN A 118 -17.07 5.88 -4.16
CA GLN A 118 -17.02 4.72 -3.29
C GLN A 118 -18.31 3.91 -3.37
N HIS A 119 -18.17 2.60 -3.62
CA HIS A 119 -19.28 1.64 -3.60
C HIS A 119 -19.20 0.82 -2.30
N ASP A 120 -20.23 0.90 -1.46
CA ASP A 120 -20.28 0.27 -0.12
C ASP A 120 -20.20 -1.27 -0.11
N ARG A 121 -20.24 -1.95 -1.27
CA ARG A 121 -20.58 -3.37 -1.34
C ARG A 121 -19.42 -4.39 -1.34
N ASN A 122 -18.14 -4.00 -1.37
CA ASN A 122 -17.07 -4.95 -1.76
C ASN A 122 -15.86 -5.09 -0.81
N LEU A 123 -15.92 -4.64 0.44
CA LEU A 123 -14.71 -4.48 1.26
C LEU A 123 -14.09 -5.81 1.74
N THR A 124 -14.83 -6.72 2.38
CA THR A 124 -14.22 -7.83 3.13
C THR A 124 -13.67 -8.98 2.27
N GLY A 125 -14.31 -9.33 1.15
CA GLY A 125 -13.81 -10.39 0.25
C GLY A 125 -12.67 -9.95 -0.68
N ASN A 126 -12.56 -8.63 -0.91
CA ASN A 126 -11.56 -8.06 -1.81
C ASN A 126 -10.26 -7.75 -1.07
N GLU A 127 -10.31 -7.38 0.21
CA GLU A 127 -9.12 -7.02 1.00
C GLU A 127 -8.05 -8.12 1.05
N GLU A 128 -8.42 -9.38 1.28
CA GLU A 128 -7.46 -10.48 1.29
C GLU A 128 -6.74 -10.62 -0.06
N GLN A 129 -7.50 -10.58 -1.17
CA GLN A 129 -6.94 -10.65 -2.51
C GLN A 129 -6.07 -9.44 -2.84
N LEU A 130 -6.48 -8.24 -2.42
CA LEU A 130 -5.71 -7.01 -2.56
C LEU A 130 -4.37 -7.13 -1.82
N HIS A 131 -4.38 -7.60 -0.58
CA HIS A 131 -3.15 -7.80 0.21
C HIS A 131 -2.24 -8.85 -0.41
N LYS A 132 -2.80 -9.96 -0.90
CA LYS A 132 -2.04 -11.01 -1.59
C LYS A 132 -1.39 -10.47 -2.89
N THR A 133 -2.17 -9.83 -3.77
CA THR A 133 -1.63 -9.22 -4.99
C THR A 133 -0.56 -8.18 -4.66
N ARG A 134 -0.75 -7.38 -3.61
CA ARG A 134 0.25 -6.40 -3.17
C ARG A 134 1.55 -7.05 -2.70
N ALA A 135 1.48 -8.17 -2.00
CA ALA A 135 2.65 -8.95 -1.60
C ALA A 135 3.39 -9.52 -2.82
N GLU A 136 2.66 -10.04 -3.81
CA GLU A 136 3.22 -10.56 -5.07
C GLU A 136 3.93 -9.47 -5.89
N ILE A 137 3.33 -8.27 -6.01
CA ILE A 137 3.95 -7.09 -6.62
C ILE A 137 5.27 -6.77 -5.92
N LYS A 138 5.25 -6.60 -4.59
CA LYS A 138 6.46 -6.29 -3.81
C LYS A 138 7.55 -7.34 -4.02
N ALA A 139 7.20 -8.62 -3.95
CA ALA A 139 8.15 -9.71 -4.15
C ALA A 139 8.75 -9.70 -5.57
N SER A 140 7.94 -9.39 -6.59
CA SER A 140 8.40 -9.22 -7.98
C SER A 140 9.44 -8.10 -8.10
N HIS A 141 9.17 -6.93 -7.49
CA HIS A 141 10.10 -5.80 -7.46
C HIS A 141 11.40 -6.11 -6.71
N VAL A 142 11.33 -6.80 -5.57
CA VAL A 142 12.54 -7.19 -4.83
C VAL A 142 13.41 -8.14 -5.66
N ARG A 143 12.79 -9.13 -6.33
CA ARG A 143 13.50 -10.07 -7.21
C ARG A 143 14.14 -9.37 -8.41
N SER A 144 13.46 -8.40 -9.02
CA SER A 144 13.99 -7.69 -10.20
C SER A 144 15.12 -6.71 -9.87
N ARG A 145 15.14 -6.17 -8.64
CA ARG A 145 16.14 -5.20 -8.17
C ARG A 145 17.42 -5.84 -7.63
N ASN A 146 17.50 -7.17 -7.57
CA ASN A 146 18.64 -7.93 -7.04
C ASN A 146 19.12 -7.41 -5.67
N ILE A 147 18.18 -7.07 -4.80
CA ILE A 147 18.47 -6.54 -3.46
C ILE A 147 18.97 -7.68 -2.59
N ARG A 148 20.03 -7.41 -1.82
CA ARG A 148 20.57 -8.39 -0.87
C ARG A 148 19.51 -8.70 0.19
N PRO A 149 19.21 -9.98 0.48
CA PRO A 149 18.27 -10.34 1.53
C PRO A 149 18.65 -9.70 2.86
N LEU A 150 17.65 -9.16 3.57
CA LEU A 150 17.82 -8.61 4.91
C LEU A 150 17.53 -9.70 5.94
N SER A 151 18.36 -9.75 6.99
CA SER A 151 18.03 -10.54 8.18
C SER A 151 16.86 -9.85 8.87
N THR A 152 15.74 -10.55 9.01
CA THR A 152 14.51 -9.98 9.55
C THR A 152 14.12 -10.70 10.84
N LEU A 153 14.01 -9.95 11.94
CA LEU A 153 13.53 -10.45 13.22
C LEU A 153 12.05 -10.11 13.39
N ALA A 154 11.19 -11.12 13.52
CA ALA A 154 9.80 -10.93 13.90
C ALA A 154 9.67 -10.91 15.42
N ILE A 155 9.13 -9.83 15.98
CA ILE A 155 8.85 -9.72 17.41
C ILE A 155 7.35 -9.89 17.64
N ILE A 156 6.95 -10.94 18.36
CA ILE A 156 5.57 -11.25 18.70
C ILE A 156 5.34 -10.89 20.18
N PRO A 157 4.79 -9.70 20.48
CA PRO A 157 4.49 -9.31 21.86
C PRO A 157 3.24 -10.02 22.37
N VAL A 158 3.37 -10.75 23.48
CA VAL A 158 2.26 -11.47 24.12
C VAL A 158 2.17 -11.03 25.57
N ARG A 159 1.08 -10.33 25.94
CA ARG A 159 0.88 -9.89 27.34
C ARG A 159 0.69 -11.07 28.29
N GLY A 160 -0.09 -12.07 27.87
CA GLY A 160 -0.48 -13.20 28.70
C GLY A 160 -1.52 -12.82 29.77
N ASN A 161 -2.17 -13.85 30.29
CA ASN A 161 -3.31 -13.71 31.21
C ASN A 161 -2.86 -13.12 32.56
N THR A 162 -1.58 -13.31 32.92
CA THR A 162 -0.99 -12.77 34.16
C THR A 162 -1.01 -11.23 34.21
N ILE A 163 -0.87 -10.56 33.06
CA ILE A 163 -0.84 -9.08 32.98
C ILE A 163 -2.16 -8.49 32.44
N ASP A 164 -2.80 -9.16 31.47
CA ASP A 164 -4.11 -8.75 30.95
C ASP A 164 -5.06 -9.95 31.00
N PRO A 165 -6.08 -9.96 31.89
CA PRO A 165 -7.02 -11.07 32.02
C PRO A 165 -7.80 -11.41 30.75
N ARG A 166 -7.74 -10.57 29.71
CA ARG A 166 -8.37 -10.79 28.41
C ARG A 166 -7.40 -11.42 27.39
N SER A 167 -6.12 -11.57 27.74
CA SER A 167 -5.10 -12.17 26.90
C SER A 167 -5.04 -13.67 27.16
N PHE A 168 -5.51 -14.45 26.18
CA PHE A 168 -5.63 -15.90 26.30
C PHE A 168 -4.72 -16.68 25.34
N PRO A 169 -3.39 -16.40 25.27
CA PRO A 169 -2.51 -16.99 24.25
C PRO A 169 -2.46 -18.52 24.28
N LEU A 170 -2.66 -19.13 25.45
CA LEU A 170 -2.62 -20.58 25.65
C LEU A 170 -4.02 -21.24 25.60
N SER A 171 -5.07 -20.47 25.31
CA SER A 171 -6.39 -21.07 25.06
C SER A 171 -6.42 -21.76 23.71
N LYS A 172 -7.08 -22.91 23.64
CA LYS A 172 -7.20 -23.67 22.40
C LYS A 172 -8.24 -23.06 21.46
N LEU A 173 -7.87 -22.93 20.19
CA LEU A 173 -8.77 -22.71 19.07
C LEU A 173 -8.58 -23.88 18.10
N GLY A 174 -9.56 -24.78 18.09
CA GLY A 174 -9.41 -26.06 17.39
C GLY A 174 -8.39 -26.97 18.08
N ASN A 175 -7.36 -27.38 17.34
CA ASN A 175 -6.32 -28.31 17.81
C ASN A 175 -5.05 -27.62 18.34
N LYS A 176 -4.94 -26.29 18.24
CA LYS A 176 -3.75 -25.52 18.62
C LYS A 176 -4.08 -24.41 19.62
N CYS A 177 -3.10 -23.93 20.36
CA CYS A 177 -3.23 -22.72 21.18
C CYS A 177 -3.33 -21.48 20.29
N LEU A 178 -3.96 -20.40 20.77
CA LEU A 178 -4.08 -19.15 20.03
C LEU A 178 -2.73 -18.56 19.61
N ILE A 179 -1.69 -18.71 20.45
CA ILE A 179 -0.34 -18.25 20.13
C ILE A 179 0.31 -19.01 18.97
N ASP A 180 -0.02 -20.29 18.79
CA ASP A 180 0.60 -21.15 17.78
C ASP A 180 0.30 -20.66 16.37
N TRP A 181 -0.92 -20.17 16.11
CA TRP A 181 -1.32 -19.66 14.80
C TRP A 181 -0.42 -18.52 14.32
N THR A 182 -0.04 -17.61 15.22
CA THR A 182 0.86 -16.48 14.89
C THR A 182 2.31 -16.94 14.79
N LEU A 183 2.75 -17.86 15.66
CA LEU A 183 4.11 -18.38 15.64
C LEU A 183 4.39 -19.18 14.37
N GLU A 184 3.50 -20.10 14.02
CA GLU A 184 3.60 -20.90 12.80
C GLU A 184 3.60 -20.01 11.56
N ALA A 185 2.69 -19.04 11.46
CA ALA A 185 2.68 -18.10 10.34
C ALA A 185 3.99 -17.30 10.22
N ALA A 186 4.62 -16.95 11.35
CA ALA A 186 5.92 -16.27 11.34
C ALA A 186 7.07 -17.20 10.95
N LEU A 187 7.06 -18.45 11.44
CA LEU A 187 8.08 -19.46 11.15
C LEU A 187 8.01 -20.02 9.73
N GLU A 188 6.81 -20.09 9.13
CA GLU A 188 6.59 -20.52 7.75
C GLU A 188 6.94 -19.43 6.72
N SER A 189 7.18 -18.19 7.16
CA SER A 189 7.51 -17.07 6.26
C SER A 189 8.91 -17.19 5.69
N GLU A 190 9.04 -17.21 4.36
CA GLU A 190 10.32 -17.21 3.65
C GLU A 190 11.16 -15.94 3.89
N THR A 191 10.55 -14.87 4.43
CA THR A 191 11.20 -13.56 4.63
C THR A 191 11.62 -13.29 6.07
N ILE A 192 11.21 -14.13 7.02
CA ILE A 192 11.53 -13.97 8.46
C ILE A 192 12.68 -14.91 8.79
N THR A 193 13.75 -14.36 9.36
CA THR A 193 14.95 -15.13 9.73
C THR A 193 14.84 -15.69 11.13
N ASP A 194 14.36 -14.86 12.06
CA ASP A 194 14.27 -15.20 13.48
C ASP A 194 12.92 -14.74 14.03
N VAL A 195 12.41 -15.48 15.01
CA VAL A 195 11.18 -15.14 15.73
C VAL A 195 11.49 -14.99 17.22
N LEU A 196 11.14 -13.84 17.79
CA LEU A 196 11.26 -13.54 19.21
C LEU A 196 9.87 -13.31 19.81
N VAL A 197 9.52 -14.11 20.81
CA VAL A 197 8.34 -13.85 21.64
C VAL A 197 8.73 -12.97 22.82
N SER A 198 8.10 -11.81 22.94
CA SER A 198 8.27 -10.91 24.07
C SER A 198 7.06 -11.03 24.99
N THR A 199 7.26 -11.58 26.20
CA THR A 199 6.16 -11.79 27.14
C THR A 199 6.57 -11.64 28.60
N PRO A 200 5.75 -10.98 29.43
CA PRO A 200 5.92 -10.96 30.88
C PRO A 200 5.25 -12.16 31.58
N ASP A 201 4.52 -13.02 30.86
CA ASP A 201 3.78 -14.16 31.43
C ASP A 201 4.67 -15.43 31.48
N PRO A 202 5.02 -15.93 32.68
CA PRO A 202 5.87 -17.11 32.82
C PRO A 202 5.30 -18.37 32.16
N SER A 203 3.96 -18.50 32.10
CA SER A 203 3.30 -19.65 31.47
C SER A 203 3.55 -19.67 29.96
N VAL A 204 3.55 -18.49 29.34
CA VAL A 204 3.86 -18.35 27.91
C VAL A 204 5.34 -18.61 27.68
N GLN A 205 6.24 -18.14 28.55
CA GLN A 205 7.67 -18.42 28.46
C GLN A 205 7.96 -19.92 28.54
N GLU A 206 7.33 -20.64 29.48
CA GLU A 206 7.50 -22.08 29.61
C GLU A 206 6.96 -22.82 28.38
N TYR A 207 5.81 -22.37 27.84
CA TYR A 207 5.19 -22.98 26.68
C TYR A 207 6.06 -22.90 25.41
N ILE A 208 6.66 -21.75 25.13
CA ILE A 208 7.48 -21.55 23.92
C ILE A 208 8.85 -22.24 23.96
N HIS A 209 9.32 -22.66 25.14
CA HIS A 209 10.60 -23.38 25.30
C HIS A 209 10.45 -24.91 25.29
N LYS A 210 9.22 -25.44 25.21
CA LYS A 210 8.93 -26.86 25.07
C LYS A 210 9.02 -27.31 23.62
#